data_AF-A0A933EM25-F1
#
_entry.id   AF-A0A933EM25-F1
#
_cell.length_a   1.000
_cell.length_b   1.000
_cell.length_c   1.000
_cell.angle_alpha   90.00
_cell.angle_beta   90.00
_cell.angle_gamma   90.00
#
_symmetry.space_group_name_H-M   'P 1'
#
loop_
_entity.id
_entity.type
_entity.pdbx_description
1 polymer ?
#
loop_
_entity_poly.entity_id
_entity_poly.type
_entity_poly.pdbx_seq_one_letter_code
_entity_poly.pdbx_strand_id
1 'polypeptide(L)'
;MNIILYGPPGAGKTSVGRVLAARLGREFVDADPLIEARAGLGIPEIFSQRGEAEFRRLESEVCAELAARDYLIVAPGGGALLNPANRAALERRGLLVCLRAAPAALLARLQAEGNRPLLAGGDPAQKLNALLDSRRALYDSFPEQIDTTGRSVPQVAEEIAALLAPRALAVNAPGLQHEIVLGYGLLNSLPVLLTERGFTGPTVTVTDENVAPFIVRRSPLIVLPAGERHKTLDTMRTLYDAFLKHGLDRGGVVIAVGGGVVGDMAGFAAATFMRGVRWVNVPTTLLAMVDASLGGKTGVDLPQGKNLVGAFHPPSLVVSDPLALNTLPHGERVSGMAEVIKHGVIGDAALFEVLETSLTRSDDFSHRATEVATTNPSVQQIQQAIEVKIKIVEADPFEKGQRATLNLGHTVGHGVEAASGYTLRHGEAVSIGMAAECQLAVRLGLAEGVTADRVTQALARAGLPTTCPGLDPARIREAMNSDKKKAGGRLKFALPKRIGEVAWGVEVDEALLRDVLKAIAD
;
A
#
# COMPACT_ATOMS: atom_id res chain seq x y z
N MET A 1 4.45 -17.50 6.29
CA MET A 1 4.54 -16.11 6.81
C MET A 1 4.58 -16.13 8.32
N ASN A 2 5.45 -15.31 8.90
CA ASN A 2 5.49 -15.06 10.34
C ASN A 2 4.48 -13.97 10.73
N ILE A 3 4.13 -13.89 12.01
CA ILE A 3 3.42 -12.76 12.62
C ILE A 3 4.37 -12.10 13.60
N ILE A 4 4.71 -10.83 13.38
CA ILE A 4 5.68 -10.10 14.19
C ILE A 4 4.93 -9.12 15.08
N LEU A 5 5.03 -9.31 16.41
CA LEU A 5 4.37 -8.51 17.42
C LEU A 5 5.32 -7.44 17.96
N TYR A 6 5.13 -6.21 17.50
CA TYR A 6 5.79 -5.01 18.02
C TYR A 6 4.91 -4.30 19.06
N GLY A 7 5.48 -3.30 19.73
CA GLY A 7 4.79 -2.47 20.69
C GLY A 7 5.66 -2.11 21.89
N PRO A 8 5.29 -1.08 22.67
CA PRO A 8 6.04 -0.66 23.84
C PRO A 8 6.08 -1.75 24.94
N PRO A 9 7.00 -1.61 25.91
CA PRO A 9 6.97 -2.42 27.14
C PRO A 9 5.59 -2.34 27.80
N GLY A 10 5.07 -3.45 28.31
CA GLY A 10 3.72 -3.51 28.92
C GLY A 10 2.54 -3.60 27.92
N ALA A 11 2.80 -3.57 26.61
CA ALA A 11 1.74 -3.74 25.59
C ALA A 11 1.21 -5.17 25.48
N GLY A 12 1.85 -6.16 26.14
CA GLY A 12 1.38 -7.54 26.18
C GLY A 12 1.88 -8.46 25.06
N LYS A 13 2.94 -8.09 24.33
CA LYS A 13 3.53 -8.88 23.22
C LYS A 13 3.69 -10.37 23.54
N THR A 14 4.36 -10.69 24.65
CA THR A 14 4.63 -12.07 25.08
C THR A 14 3.35 -12.82 25.44
N SER A 15 2.46 -12.21 26.22
CA SER A 15 1.21 -12.82 26.66
C SER A 15 0.25 -13.07 25.49
N VAL A 16 0.08 -12.07 24.62
CA VAL A 16 -0.73 -12.16 23.39
C VAL A 16 -0.12 -13.17 22.43
N GLY A 17 1.19 -13.15 22.24
CA GLY A 17 1.90 -14.08 21.35
C GLY A 17 1.69 -15.54 21.73
N ARG A 18 1.75 -15.88 23.02
CA ARG A 18 1.47 -17.25 23.51
C ARG A 18 0.04 -17.70 23.24
N VAL A 19 -0.95 -16.85 23.53
CA VAL A 19 -2.36 -17.18 23.30
C VAL A 19 -2.66 -17.30 21.80
N LEU A 20 -2.11 -16.40 20.99
CA LEU A 20 -2.23 -16.44 19.54
C LEU A 20 -1.59 -17.71 18.95
N ALA A 21 -0.44 -18.12 19.46
CA ALA A 21 0.25 -19.34 19.05
C ALA A 21 -0.56 -20.60 19.32
N ALA A 22 -1.10 -20.72 20.53
CA ALA A 22 -2.01 -21.81 20.87
C ALA A 22 -3.24 -21.83 19.95
N ARG A 23 -3.81 -20.66 19.63
CA ARG A 23 -4.99 -20.55 18.76
C ARG A 23 -4.71 -20.92 17.31
N LEU A 24 -3.56 -20.53 16.77
CA LEU A 24 -3.19 -20.75 15.37
C LEU A 24 -2.42 -22.04 15.13
N GLY A 25 -2.09 -22.80 16.18
CA GLY A 25 -1.21 -23.97 16.09
C GLY A 25 0.18 -23.61 15.59
N ARG A 26 0.72 -22.46 16.03
CA ARG A 26 2.05 -21.96 15.65
C ARG A 26 2.98 -21.94 16.84
N GLU A 27 4.29 -21.92 16.57
CA GLU A 27 5.29 -21.70 17.61
C GLU A 27 5.36 -20.21 17.96
N PHE A 28 5.32 -19.89 19.26
CA PHE A 28 5.63 -18.55 19.75
C PHE A 28 7.09 -18.48 20.16
N VAL A 29 7.79 -17.46 19.67
CA VAL A 29 9.19 -17.21 20.00
C VAL A 29 9.37 -15.78 20.48
N ASP A 30 9.84 -15.63 21.71
CA ASP A 30 10.27 -14.36 22.28
C ASP A 30 11.79 -14.24 22.13
N ALA A 31 12.27 -13.14 21.55
CA ALA A 31 13.69 -12.96 21.27
C ALA A 31 14.51 -12.76 22.55
N ASP A 32 13.94 -12.13 23.59
CA ASP A 32 14.66 -11.82 24.82
C ASP A 32 15.18 -13.10 25.50
N PRO A 33 14.35 -14.14 25.76
CA PRO A 33 14.83 -15.43 26.29
C PRO A 33 15.86 -16.16 25.40
N LEU A 34 15.76 -16.02 24.06
CA LEU A 34 16.74 -16.63 23.16
C LEU A 34 18.11 -15.97 23.28
N ILE A 35 18.14 -14.64 23.43
CA ILE A 35 19.38 -13.89 23.67
C ILE A 35 20.01 -14.31 24.99
N GLU A 36 19.22 -14.40 26.07
CA GLU A 36 19.68 -14.83 27.39
C GLU A 36 20.25 -16.24 27.37
N ALA A 37 19.54 -17.18 26.71
CA ALA A 37 20.00 -18.56 26.56
C ALA A 37 21.33 -18.66 25.78
N ARG A 38 21.51 -17.84 24.74
CA ARG A 38 22.75 -17.81 23.94
C ARG A 38 23.91 -17.16 24.70
N ALA A 39 23.63 -16.13 25.50
CA ALA A 39 24.64 -15.47 26.31
C ALA A 39 25.03 -16.26 27.56
N GLY A 40 24.11 -17.09 28.08
CA GLY A 40 24.22 -17.73 29.39
C GLY A 40 24.10 -16.75 30.56
N LEU A 41 23.52 -15.56 30.32
CA LEU A 41 23.40 -14.44 31.25
C LEU A 41 22.04 -13.76 31.05
N GLY A 42 21.46 -13.19 32.09
CA GLY A 42 20.28 -12.35 31.96
C GLY A 42 20.60 -11.04 31.23
N ILE A 43 19.62 -10.41 30.57
CA ILE A 43 19.85 -9.17 29.80
C ILE A 43 20.59 -8.08 30.63
N PRO A 44 20.20 -7.76 31.89
CA PRO A 44 20.93 -6.77 32.70
C PRO A 44 22.40 -7.14 32.93
N GLU A 45 22.71 -8.43 33.02
CA GLU A 45 24.08 -8.94 33.19
C GLU A 45 24.88 -8.82 31.89
N ILE A 46 24.26 -9.05 30.73
CA ILE A 46 24.89 -8.81 29.43
C ILE A 46 25.32 -7.34 29.32
N PHE A 47 24.42 -6.40 29.63
CA PHE A 47 24.73 -4.97 29.57
C PHE A 47 25.86 -4.55 30.52
N SER A 48 25.86 -5.06 31.76
CA SER A 48 26.85 -4.70 32.77
C SER A 48 28.20 -5.41 32.61
N GLN A 49 28.22 -6.66 32.14
CA GLN A 49 29.44 -7.47 32.03
C GLN A 49 30.06 -7.46 30.64
N ARG A 50 29.24 -7.41 29.58
CA ARG A 50 29.68 -7.52 28.17
C ARG A 50 29.41 -6.26 27.35
N GLY A 51 28.63 -5.32 27.90
CA GLY A 51 28.30 -4.05 27.26
C GLY A 51 27.17 -4.13 26.24
N GLU A 52 26.66 -2.96 25.85
CA GLU A 52 25.55 -2.84 24.90
C GLU A 52 25.90 -3.37 23.50
N ALA A 53 27.13 -3.16 23.03
CA ALA A 53 27.54 -3.58 21.69
C ALA A 53 27.38 -5.11 21.48
N GLU A 54 27.71 -5.90 22.50
CA GLU A 54 27.55 -7.35 22.46
C GLU A 54 26.07 -7.76 22.51
N PHE A 55 25.26 -7.09 23.33
CA PHE A 55 23.81 -7.30 23.33
C PHE A 55 23.20 -7.02 21.95
N ARG A 56 23.58 -5.91 21.30
CA ARG A 56 23.09 -5.56 19.95
C ARG A 56 23.51 -6.56 18.89
N ARG A 57 24.74 -7.10 18.98
CA ARG A 57 25.21 -8.18 18.09
C ARG A 57 24.33 -9.42 18.23
N LEU A 58 24.10 -9.89 19.47
CA LEU A 58 23.24 -11.04 19.74
C LEU A 58 21.79 -10.81 19.30
N GLU A 59 21.25 -9.61 19.55
CA GLU A 59 19.91 -9.20 19.10
C GLU A 59 19.79 -9.31 17.56
N SER A 60 20.78 -8.83 16.82
CA SER A 60 20.81 -8.95 15.36
C SER A 60 20.91 -10.40 14.87
N GLU A 61 21.71 -11.24 15.52
CA GLU A 61 21.81 -12.66 15.17
C GLU A 61 20.51 -13.41 15.40
N VAL A 62 19.83 -13.16 16.52
CA VAL A 62 18.53 -13.74 16.83
C VAL A 62 17.47 -13.24 15.82
N CYS A 63 17.46 -11.95 15.49
CA CYS A 63 16.55 -11.43 14.46
C CYS A 63 16.75 -12.10 13.09
N ALA A 64 18.00 -12.31 12.68
CA ALA A 64 18.32 -12.99 11.42
C ALA A 64 17.89 -14.46 11.42
N GLU A 65 18.09 -15.16 12.54
CA GLU A 65 17.65 -16.55 12.73
C GLU A 65 16.12 -16.67 12.63
N LEU A 66 15.39 -15.79 13.33
CA LEU A 66 13.93 -15.78 13.31
C LEU A 66 13.37 -15.41 11.92
N ALA A 67 14.04 -14.51 11.20
CA ALA A 67 13.67 -14.13 9.83
C ALA A 67 13.90 -15.26 8.81
N ALA A 68 14.81 -16.20 9.08
CA ALA A 68 15.07 -17.35 8.23
C ALA A 68 14.05 -18.50 8.41
N ARG A 69 13.25 -18.45 9.49
CA ARG A 69 12.20 -19.42 9.79
C ARG A 69 10.84 -18.91 9.32
N ASP A 70 9.95 -19.83 9.02
CA ASP A 70 8.56 -19.54 8.62
C ASP A 70 7.57 -20.07 9.65
N TYR A 71 6.34 -19.53 9.60
CA TYR A 71 5.19 -20.00 10.39
C TYR A 71 5.31 -19.75 11.91
N LEU A 72 6.07 -18.74 12.31
CA LEU A 72 6.24 -18.32 13.71
C LEU A 72 5.31 -17.17 14.11
N ILE A 73 5.08 -17.02 15.41
CA ILE A 73 4.69 -15.75 16.04
C ILE A 73 5.89 -15.26 16.83
N VAL A 74 6.38 -14.07 16.50
CA VAL A 74 7.64 -13.54 17.00
C VAL A 74 7.39 -12.27 17.82
N ALA A 75 7.94 -12.22 19.03
CA ALA A 75 8.13 -10.97 19.76
C ALA A 75 9.64 -10.62 19.73
N PRO A 76 10.08 -9.68 18.87
CA PRO A 76 11.51 -9.47 18.59
C PRO A 76 12.27 -8.67 19.66
N GLY A 77 11.66 -8.38 20.81
CA GLY A 77 12.23 -7.49 21.81
C GLY A 77 12.06 -6.00 21.46
N GLY A 78 12.16 -5.13 22.47
CA GLY A 78 11.91 -3.69 22.30
C GLY A 78 13.02 -2.94 21.56
N GLY A 79 14.24 -3.50 21.48
CA GLY A 79 15.39 -2.90 20.83
C GLY A 79 15.49 -3.19 19.34
N ALA A 80 14.99 -4.34 18.89
CA ALA A 80 15.05 -4.77 17.50
C ALA A 80 14.39 -3.79 16.52
N LEU A 81 13.35 -3.06 16.97
CA LEU A 81 12.68 -2.03 16.19
C LEU A 81 13.58 -0.83 15.86
N LEU A 82 14.61 -0.58 16.67
CA LEU A 82 15.52 0.56 16.52
C LEU A 82 16.62 0.30 15.49
N ASN A 83 16.91 -0.97 15.18
CA ASN A 83 17.92 -1.35 14.21
C ASN A 83 17.27 -1.59 12.82
N PRO A 84 17.55 -0.77 11.81
CA PRO A 84 16.95 -0.90 10.48
C PRO A 84 17.19 -2.26 9.81
N ALA A 85 18.35 -2.90 10.05
CA ALA A 85 18.68 -4.20 9.46
C ALA A 85 17.84 -5.33 10.08
N ASN A 86 17.67 -5.31 11.41
CA ASN A 86 16.83 -6.28 12.12
C ASN A 86 15.37 -6.15 11.67
N ARG A 87 14.91 -4.90 11.59
CA ARG A 87 13.59 -4.54 11.06
C ARG A 87 13.40 -5.07 9.64
N ALA A 88 14.30 -4.73 8.71
CA ALA A 88 14.21 -5.18 7.32
C ALA A 88 14.28 -6.71 7.16
N ALA A 89 14.96 -7.43 8.06
CA ALA A 89 14.99 -8.89 8.06
C ALA A 89 13.65 -9.49 8.49
N LEU A 90 13.11 -9.06 9.63
CA LEU A 90 11.86 -9.58 10.19
C LEU A 90 10.62 -9.17 9.40
N GLU A 91 10.61 -7.94 8.87
CA GLU A 91 9.40 -7.36 8.28
C GLU A 91 9.11 -7.87 6.86
N ARG A 92 10.15 -8.28 6.13
CA ARG A 92 10.09 -8.59 4.69
C ARG A 92 8.97 -9.54 4.28
N ARG A 93 8.67 -10.54 5.13
CA ARG A 93 7.69 -11.62 4.84
C ARG A 93 6.70 -11.84 5.99
N GLY A 94 6.66 -10.91 6.95
CA GLY A 94 5.85 -11.01 8.15
C GLY A 94 4.62 -10.12 8.12
N LEU A 95 3.53 -10.59 8.71
CA LEU A 95 2.42 -9.71 9.13
C LEU A 95 2.92 -8.88 10.32
N LEU A 96 2.88 -7.56 10.20
CA LEU A 96 3.41 -6.65 11.20
C LEU A 96 2.29 -6.08 12.04
N VAL A 97 2.30 -6.36 13.34
CA VAL A 97 1.26 -5.90 14.27
C VAL A 97 1.91 -5.10 15.40
N CYS A 98 1.51 -3.86 15.55
CA CYS A 98 1.91 -3.01 16.68
C CYS A 98 0.81 -3.04 17.75
N LEU A 99 1.11 -3.64 18.90
CA LEU A 99 0.26 -3.57 20.08
C LEU A 99 0.47 -2.23 20.76
N ARG A 100 -0.60 -1.47 20.97
CA ARG A 100 -0.58 -0.16 21.65
C ARG A 100 -1.36 -0.23 22.96
N ALA A 101 -1.11 0.70 23.86
CA ALA A 101 -1.98 0.93 25.01
C ALA A 101 -1.77 2.36 25.52
N ALA A 102 -2.78 2.89 26.22
CA ALA A 102 -2.67 4.16 26.92
C ALA A 102 -1.49 4.14 27.91
N PRO A 103 -0.71 5.23 28.06
CA PRO A 103 0.46 5.27 28.94
C PRO A 103 0.16 4.82 30.37
N ALA A 104 -1.00 5.19 30.92
CA ALA A 104 -1.45 4.78 32.25
C ALA A 104 -1.62 3.25 32.37
N ALA A 105 -2.18 2.60 31.34
CA ALA A 105 -2.36 1.16 31.32
C ALA A 105 -1.04 0.41 31.20
N LEU A 106 -0.12 0.91 30.36
CA LEU A 106 1.25 0.37 30.24
C LEU A 106 1.98 0.45 31.58
N LEU A 107 1.93 1.60 32.25
CA LEU A 107 2.59 1.81 33.54
C LEU A 107 2.05 0.86 34.62
N ALA A 108 0.72 0.73 34.73
CA ALA A 108 0.09 -0.17 35.69
C ALA A 108 0.52 -1.64 35.49
N ARG A 109 0.63 -2.10 34.24
CA ARG A 109 1.08 -3.45 33.90
C ARG A 109 2.56 -3.67 34.26
N LEU A 110 3.42 -2.71 33.91
CA LEU A 110 4.85 -2.78 34.22
C LEU A 110 5.11 -2.80 35.73
N GLN A 111 4.32 -2.05 36.50
CA GLN A 111 4.39 -2.07 37.97
C GLN A 111 3.98 -3.42 38.56
N ALA A 112 2.94 -4.05 38.02
CA ALA A 112 2.46 -5.35 38.46
C ALA A 112 3.45 -6.50 38.15
N GLU A 113 4.17 -6.41 37.01
CA GLU A 113 5.16 -7.42 36.59
C GLU A 113 6.52 -7.31 37.32
N GLY A 114 6.71 -6.29 38.17
CA GLY A 114 7.98 -6.09 38.88
C GLY A 114 9.16 -5.70 37.98
N ASN A 115 8.91 -5.41 36.69
CA ASN A 115 9.90 -5.05 35.67
C ASN A 115 10.37 -3.59 35.87
N ARG A 116 11.24 -3.40 36.87
CA ARG A 116 11.87 -2.11 37.24
C ARG A 116 13.06 -1.63 36.37
N PRO A 117 13.75 -2.41 35.52
CA PRO A 117 14.99 -1.95 34.87
C PRO A 117 14.84 -0.71 33.98
N LEU A 118 13.76 -0.61 33.21
CA LEU A 118 13.49 0.53 32.29
C LEU A 118 12.96 1.79 33.01
N LEU A 119 12.57 1.66 34.27
CA LEU A 119 11.94 2.70 35.09
C LEU A 119 12.77 3.09 36.32
N ALA A 120 13.98 2.53 36.47
CA ALA A 120 14.87 2.79 37.60
C ALA A 120 15.46 4.21 37.55
N GLY A 121 15.41 4.95 38.66
CA GLY A 121 16.02 6.29 38.83
C GLY A 121 15.25 7.43 38.17
N GLY A 122 14.25 8.00 38.85
CA GLY A 122 13.38 9.09 38.37
C GLY A 122 11.89 8.71 38.42
N ASP A 123 10.99 9.56 37.91
CA ASP A 123 9.55 9.27 37.81
C ASP A 123 9.27 8.26 36.68
N PRO A 124 8.74 7.06 36.98
CA PRO A 124 8.40 6.04 35.98
C PRO A 124 7.45 6.54 34.89
N ALA A 125 6.48 7.39 35.21
CA ALA A 125 5.51 7.88 34.25
C ALA A 125 6.18 8.77 33.19
N GLN A 126 7.06 9.68 33.64
CA GLN A 126 7.83 10.56 32.75
C GLN A 126 8.75 9.76 31.81
N LYS A 127 9.45 8.76 32.34
CA LYS A 127 10.34 7.90 31.51
C LYS A 127 9.59 7.13 30.45
N LEU A 128 8.44 6.55 30.82
CA LEU A 128 7.60 5.83 29.87
C LEU A 128 7.10 6.77 28.76
N ASN A 129 6.61 7.95 29.11
CA ASN A 129 6.18 8.93 28.11
C ASN A 129 7.33 9.35 27.18
N ALA A 130 8.51 9.64 27.72
CA ALA A 130 9.69 9.97 26.91
C ALA A 130 10.08 8.82 25.95
N LEU A 131 9.96 7.55 26.39
CA LEU A 131 10.18 6.38 25.53
C LEU A 131 9.12 6.28 24.43
N LEU A 132 7.84 6.50 24.76
CA LEU A 132 6.76 6.47 23.78
C LEU A 132 6.92 7.58 22.75
N ASP A 133 7.30 8.78 23.18
CA ASP A 133 7.53 9.93 22.31
C ASP A 133 8.72 9.70 21.38
N SER A 134 9.87 9.28 21.93
CA SER A 134 11.08 9.01 21.13
C SER A 134 10.90 7.89 20.10
N ARG A 135 9.92 6.99 20.28
CA ARG A 135 9.64 5.88 19.37
C ARG A 135 8.32 6.00 18.62
N ARG A 136 7.61 7.12 18.77
CA ARG A 136 6.26 7.34 18.23
C ARG A 136 6.18 7.06 16.75
N ALA A 137 7.07 7.67 15.97
CA ALA A 137 7.14 7.48 14.51
C ALA A 137 7.33 5.99 14.13
N LEU A 138 8.18 5.26 14.85
CA LEU A 138 8.38 3.82 14.61
C LEU A 138 7.12 3.01 14.93
N TYR A 139 6.44 3.28 16.05
CA TYR A 139 5.20 2.56 16.39
C TYR A 139 4.03 2.90 15.47
N ASP A 140 3.94 4.15 15.02
CA ASP A 140 2.87 4.57 14.10
C ASP A 140 3.09 3.96 12.71
N SER A 141 4.32 3.64 12.33
CA SER A 141 4.68 3.11 11.01
C SER A 141 4.10 1.76 10.61
N PHE A 142 3.52 1.06 11.57
CA PHE A 142 2.95 -0.26 11.36
C PHE A 142 1.54 -0.16 10.74
N PRO A 143 1.25 -0.97 9.71
CA PRO A 143 -0.06 -0.97 9.07
C PRO A 143 -1.16 -1.43 10.02
N GLU A 144 -0.90 -2.47 10.80
CA GLU A 144 -1.86 -3.01 11.77
C GLU A 144 -1.50 -2.53 13.17
N GLN A 145 -2.37 -1.71 13.75
CA GLN A 145 -2.24 -1.18 15.10
C GLN A 145 -3.41 -1.65 15.94
N ILE A 146 -3.13 -2.34 17.04
CA ILE A 146 -4.17 -2.89 17.93
C ILE A 146 -4.02 -2.29 19.32
N ASP A 147 -5.03 -1.53 19.75
CA ASP A 147 -5.10 -1.04 21.12
C ASP A 147 -5.45 -2.18 22.08
N THR A 148 -4.66 -2.32 23.12
CA THR A 148 -4.81 -3.32 24.19
C THR A 148 -5.39 -2.71 25.47
N THR A 149 -5.68 -1.41 25.52
CA THR A 149 -6.19 -0.70 26.69
C THR A 149 -7.54 -1.26 27.12
N GLY A 150 -7.64 -1.70 28.37
CA GLY A 150 -8.89 -2.27 28.91
C GLY A 150 -9.32 -3.60 28.29
N ARG A 151 -8.48 -4.22 27.46
CA ARG A 151 -8.79 -5.47 26.75
C ARG A 151 -8.01 -6.65 27.31
N SER A 152 -8.65 -7.81 27.28
CA SER A 152 -8.04 -9.06 27.71
C SER A 152 -7.11 -9.63 26.63
N VAL A 153 -6.12 -10.42 27.03
CA VAL A 153 -5.18 -11.09 26.12
C VAL A 153 -5.90 -11.95 25.06
N PRO A 154 -6.94 -12.76 25.39
CA PRO A 154 -7.68 -13.52 24.38
C PRO A 154 -8.40 -12.65 23.35
N GLN A 155 -8.96 -11.50 23.74
CA GLN A 155 -9.63 -10.59 22.80
C GLN A 155 -8.64 -9.97 21.81
N VAL A 156 -7.44 -9.59 22.26
CA VAL A 156 -6.39 -9.06 21.38
C VAL A 156 -5.88 -10.15 20.43
N ALA A 157 -5.65 -11.37 20.93
CA ALA A 157 -5.25 -12.50 20.09
C ALA A 157 -6.33 -12.86 19.05
N GLU A 158 -7.61 -12.74 19.40
CA GLU A 158 -8.73 -12.93 18.47
C GLU A 158 -8.71 -11.95 17.31
N GLU A 159 -8.51 -10.66 17.61
CA GLU A 159 -8.43 -9.63 16.58
C GLU A 159 -7.27 -9.85 15.63
N ILE A 160 -6.07 -10.20 16.16
CA ILE A 160 -4.92 -10.54 15.31
C ILE A 160 -5.23 -11.76 14.43
N ALA A 161 -5.88 -12.79 14.98
CA ALA A 161 -6.27 -13.96 14.20
C ALA A 161 -7.29 -13.60 13.11
N ALA A 162 -8.21 -12.68 13.39
CA ALA A 162 -9.20 -12.19 12.43
C ALA A 162 -8.57 -11.45 11.25
N LEU A 163 -7.41 -10.80 11.42
CA LEU A 163 -6.65 -10.19 10.32
C LEU A 163 -6.19 -11.22 9.26
N LEU A 164 -6.07 -12.50 9.64
CA LEU A 164 -5.66 -13.57 8.73
C LEU A 164 -6.79 -14.06 7.82
N ALA A 165 -8.05 -13.74 8.15
CA ALA A 165 -9.19 -14.16 7.35
C ALA A 165 -9.19 -13.41 6.00
N PRO A 166 -9.15 -14.11 4.85
CA PRO A 166 -9.29 -13.46 3.55
C PRO A 166 -10.65 -12.76 3.44
N ARG A 167 -10.64 -11.59 2.82
CA ARG A 167 -11.81 -10.76 2.54
C ARG A 167 -12.16 -10.94 1.07
N ALA A 168 -13.39 -11.39 0.79
CA ALA A 168 -13.89 -11.52 -0.57
C ALA A 168 -14.74 -10.29 -0.91
N LEU A 169 -14.37 -9.64 -2.02
CA LEU A 169 -15.10 -8.55 -2.64
C LEU A 169 -15.41 -8.97 -4.08
N ALA A 170 -16.36 -8.30 -4.72
CA ALA A 170 -16.69 -8.58 -6.11
C ALA A 170 -17.05 -7.29 -6.83
N VAL A 171 -16.67 -7.21 -8.11
CA VAL A 171 -17.20 -6.22 -9.05
C VAL A 171 -18.36 -6.88 -9.79
N ASN A 172 -19.56 -6.31 -9.69
CA ASN A 172 -20.79 -6.83 -10.28
C ASN A 172 -21.35 -5.83 -11.31
N ALA A 173 -20.59 -5.63 -12.39
CA ALA A 173 -20.97 -4.76 -13.49
C ALA A 173 -21.11 -5.54 -14.80
N PRO A 174 -22.08 -5.22 -15.69
CA PRO A 174 -22.20 -5.89 -16.99
C PRO A 174 -20.89 -5.90 -17.78
N GLY A 175 -20.36 -7.10 -18.06
CA GLY A 175 -19.10 -7.29 -18.79
C GLY A 175 -17.82 -7.08 -17.99
N LEU A 176 -17.90 -6.76 -16.70
CA LEU A 176 -16.74 -6.55 -15.80
C LEU A 176 -16.78 -7.44 -14.55
N GLN A 177 -17.57 -8.51 -14.54
CA GLN A 177 -17.76 -9.36 -13.37
C GLN A 177 -16.48 -10.10 -12.97
N HIS A 178 -16.01 -9.91 -11.74
CA HIS A 178 -14.88 -10.66 -11.20
C HIS A 178 -14.81 -10.57 -9.67
N GLU A 179 -14.13 -11.56 -9.09
CA GLU A 179 -13.85 -11.64 -7.65
C GLU A 179 -12.52 -10.97 -7.32
N ILE A 180 -12.45 -10.34 -6.14
CA ILE A 180 -11.23 -9.81 -5.53
C ILE A 180 -11.09 -10.47 -4.16
N VAL A 181 -9.94 -11.09 -3.89
CA VAL A 181 -9.59 -11.66 -2.59
C VAL A 181 -8.46 -10.83 -2.00
N LEU A 182 -8.71 -10.21 -0.86
CA LEU A 182 -7.77 -9.36 -0.13
C LEU A 182 -7.43 -9.98 1.22
N GLY A 183 -6.14 -10.08 1.56
CA GLY A 183 -5.73 -10.62 2.86
C GLY A 183 -4.26 -10.92 2.94
N TYR A 184 -3.78 -11.22 4.14
CA TYR A 184 -2.36 -11.48 4.37
C TYR A 184 -1.98 -12.92 4.02
N GLY A 185 -0.87 -13.09 3.30
CA GLY A 185 -0.29 -14.40 3.00
C GLY A 185 -0.98 -15.16 1.87
N LEU A 186 -1.86 -14.50 1.10
CA LEU A 186 -2.55 -15.10 -0.03
C LEU A 186 -1.60 -15.58 -1.13
N LEU A 187 -0.42 -14.96 -1.31
CA LEU A 187 0.57 -15.44 -2.29
C LEU A 187 1.02 -16.88 -2.00
N ASN A 188 1.12 -17.26 -0.73
CA ASN A 188 1.48 -18.64 -0.35
C ASN A 188 0.34 -19.62 -0.64
N SER A 189 -0.89 -19.17 -0.42
CA SER A 189 -2.15 -19.91 -0.64
C SER A 189 -2.66 -19.85 -2.07
N LEU A 190 -1.99 -19.13 -2.98
CA LEU A 190 -2.47 -18.87 -4.34
C LEU A 190 -2.88 -20.16 -5.09
N PRO A 191 -2.11 -21.26 -5.09
CA PRO A 191 -2.55 -22.48 -5.78
C PRO A 191 -3.79 -23.13 -5.17
N VAL A 192 -4.00 -23.01 -3.87
CA VAL A 192 -5.24 -23.49 -3.22
C VAL A 192 -6.40 -22.63 -3.71
N LEU A 193 -6.26 -21.30 -3.66
CA LEU A 193 -7.29 -20.37 -4.16
C LEU A 193 -7.65 -20.61 -5.62
N LEU A 194 -6.65 -20.90 -6.46
CA LEU A 194 -6.83 -21.22 -7.88
C LEU A 194 -7.54 -22.56 -8.08
N THR A 195 -7.14 -23.59 -7.33
CA THR A 195 -7.75 -24.93 -7.43
C THR A 195 -9.22 -24.89 -7.00
N GLU A 196 -9.53 -24.23 -5.88
CA GLU A 196 -10.89 -24.07 -5.34
C GLU A 196 -11.82 -23.33 -6.32
N ARG A 197 -11.26 -22.46 -7.18
CA ARG A 197 -11.99 -21.70 -8.20
C ARG A 197 -11.97 -22.33 -9.59
N GLY A 198 -11.50 -23.57 -9.72
CA GLY A 198 -11.52 -24.31 -10.99
C GLY A 198 -10.54 -23.81 -12.04
N PHE A 199 -9.40 -23.23 -11.63
CA PHE A 199 -8.28 -22.95 -12.54
C PHE A 199 -7.42 -24.21 -12.71
N THR A 200 -7.80 -25.07 -13.66
CA THR A 200 -7.18 -26.41 -13.87
C THR A 200 -6.39 -26.56 -15.18
N GLY A 201 -6.37 -25.53 -16.03
CA GLY A 201 -5.68 -25.55 -17.33
C GLY A 201 -4.17 -25.23 -17.24
N PRO A 202 -3.44 -25.31 -18.37
CA PRO A 202 -2.03 -24.89 -18.44
C PRO A 202 -1.87 -23.47 -17.92
N THR A 203 -0.89 -23.23 -17.05
CA THR A 203 -0.72 -21.94 -16.38
C THR A 203 0.65 -21.36 -16.69
N VAL A 204 0.71 -20.07 -16.96
CA VAL A 204 1.97 -19.31 -17.11
C VAL A 204 1.92 -18.09 -16.18
N THR A 205 3.03 -17.80 -15.52
CA THR A 205 3.16 -16.61 -14.67
C THR A 205 3.95 -15.55 -15.42
N VAL A 206 3.39 -14.34 -15.51
CA VAL A 206 4.02 -13.15 -16.09
C VAL A 206 4.38 -12.19 -14.96
N THR A 207 5.62 -11.71 -14.96
CA THR A 207 6.17 -10.79 -13.96
C THR A 207 7.17 -9.84 -14.61
N ASP A 208 7.65 -8.83 -13.89
CA ASP A 208 8.86 -8.07 -14.26
C ASP A 208 10.12 -8.53 -13.50
N GLU A 209 11.27 -8.00 -13.90
CA GLU A 209 12.60 -8.25 -13.32
C GLU A 209 12.72 -7.90 -11.82
N ASN A 210 11.98 -6.91 -11.33
CA ASN A 210 12.04 -6.48 -9.93
C ASN A 210 11.26 -7.44 -9.03
N VAL A 211 10.14 -7.97 -9.54
CA VAL A 211 9.24 -8.86 -8.78
C VAL A 211 9.66 -10.32 -8.90
N ALA A 212 10.31 -10.72 -10.00
CA ALA A 212 10.74 -12.09 -10.26
C ALA A 212 11.55 -12.76 -9.10
N PRO A 213 12.47 -12.07 -8.40
CA PRO A 213 13.19 -12.66 -7.26
C PRO A 213 12.31 -13.05 -6.07
N PHE A 214 11.10 -12.49 -5.96
CA PHE A 214 10.16 -12.77 -4.88
C PHE A 214 9.15 -13.88 -5.23
N ILE A 215 9.11 -14.33 -6.48
CA ILE A 215 8.14 -15.32 -6.95
C ILE A 215 8.63 -16.74 -6.67
N VAL A 216 7.80 -17.51 -5.97
CA VAL A 216 7.97 -18.96 -5.87
C VAL A 216 7.53 -19.58 -7.20
N ARG A 217 8.49 -20.10 -7.98
CA ARG A 217 8.21 -20.71 -9.29
C ARG A 217 7.37 -21.98 -9.14
N ARG A 218 6.09 -21.91 -9.52
CA ARG A 218 5.14 -23.05 -9.53
C ARG A 218 4.62 -23.39 -10.94
N SER A 219 4.88 -22.52 -11.90
CA SER A 219 4.53 -22.59 -13.32
C SER A 219 5.70 -22.01 -14.14
N PRO A 220 5.72 -22.20 -15.47
CA PRO A 220 6.63 -21.43 -16.33
C PRO A 220 6.54 -19.93 -16.05
N LEU A 221 7.70 -19.32 -15.81
CA LEU A 221 7.84 -17.91 -15.47
C LEU A 221 8.33 -17.12 -16.68
N ILE A 222 7.56 -16.10 -17.07
CA ILE A 222 7.90 -15.16 -18.12
C ILE A 222 8.24 -13.83 -17.44
N VAL A 223 9.49 -13.38 -17.61
CA VAL A 223 10.01 -12.17 -16.97
C VAL A 223 10.14 -11.09 -18.03
N LEU A 224 9.46 -9.97 -17.80
CA LEU A 224 9.48 -8.78 -18.65
C LEU A 224 10.50 -7.76 -18.12
N PRO A 225 11.12 -6.96 -19.00
CA PRO A 225 11.89 -5.80 -18.57
C PRO A 225 11.02 -4.82 -17.76
N ALA A 226 11.53 -4.32 -16.63
CA ALA A 226 10.74 -3.46 -15.75
C ALA A 226 10.58 -2.03 -16.27
N GLY A 227 9.43 -1.41 -15.95
CA GLY A 227 9.15 0.02 -16.18
C GLY A 227 8.28 0.34 -17.39
N GLU A 228 7.58 1.50 -17.34
CA GLU A 228 6.58 1.94 -18.32
C GLU A 228 7.12 1.95 -19.77
N ARG A 229 8.41 2.27 -19.97
CA ARG A 229 9.03 2.30 -21.31
C ARG A 229 8.95 0.97 -22.07
N HIS A 230 8.74 -0.14 -21.38
CA HIS A 230 8.61 -1.46 -22.00
C HIS A 230 7.15 -1.89 -22.17
N LYS A 231 6.19 -1.05 -21.79
CA LYS A 231 4.76 -1.27 -21.96
C LYS A 231 4.35 -0.99 -23.41
N THR A 232 4.81 -1.83 -24.34
CA THR A 232 4.71 -1.60 -25.79
C THR A 232 4.21 -2.84 -26.53
N LEU A 233 3.73 -2.66 -27.77
CA LEU A 233 3.34 -3.77 -28.64
C LEU A 233 4.49 -4.73 -28.98
N ASP A 234 5.73 -4.26 -28.98
CA ASP A 234 6.90 -5.12 -29.23
C ASP A 234 7.11 -6.10 -28.07
N THR A 235 6.96 -5.63 -26.83
CA THR A 235 6.98 -6.50 -25.64
C THR A 235 5.83 -7.52 -25.69
N MET A 236 4.65 -7.15 -26.19
CA MET A 236 3.51 -8.06 -26.32
C MET A 236 3.82 -9.27 -27.20
N ARG A 237 4.60 -9.08 -28.28
CA ARG A 237 5.02 -10.20 -29.14
C ARG A 237 5.76 -11.27 -28.34
N THR A 238 6.66 -10.86 -27.45
CA THR A 238 7.44 -11.77 -26.60
C THR A 238 6.56 -12.59 -25.67
N LEU A 239 5.46 -12.01 -25.18
CA LEU A 239 4.46 -12.73 -24.37
C LEU A 239 3.78 -13.82 -25.18
N TYR A 240 3.34 -13.54 -26.41
CA TYR A 240 2.68 -14.54 -27.25
C TYR A 240 3.60 -15.70 -27.63
N ASP A 241 4.84 -15.39 -28.01
CA ASP A 241 5.85 -16.41 -28.32
C ASP A 241 6.11 -17.32 -27.11
N ALA A 242 6.20 -16.73 -25.91
CA ALA A 242 6.38 -17.47 -24.67
C ALA A 242 5.14 -18.30 -24.28
N PHE A 243 3.93 -17.78 -24.48
CA PHE A 243 2.68 -18.52 -24.23
C PHE A 243 2.61 -19.78 -25.09
N LEU A 244 2.91 -19.67 -26.39
CA LEU A 244 2.97 -20.82 -27.29
C LEU A 244 4.06 -21.80 -26.89
N LYS A 245 5.27 -21.31 -26.59
CA LYS A 245 6.41 -22.13 -26.15
C LYS A 245 6.10 -22.95 -24.89
N HIS A 246 5.33 -22.38 -23.97
CA HIS A 246 4.94 -23.03 -22.72
C HIS A 246 3.63 -23.82 -22.81
N GLY A 247 3.06 -23.99 -24.01
CA GLY A 247 1.89 -24.82 -24.24
C GLY A 247 0.60 -24.22 -23.67
N LEU A 248 0.51 -22.90 -23.54
CA LEU A 248 -0.73 -22.24 -23.16
C LEU A 248 -1.76 -22.40 -24.29
N ASP A 249 -2.94 -22.92 -23.94
CA ASP A 249 -4.05 -23.13 -24.86
C ASP A 249 -5.29 -22.31 -24.45
N ARG A 250 -6.44 -22.55 -25.11
CA ARG A 250 -7.70 -21.84 -24.81
C ARG A 250 -8.24 -22.08 -23.40
N GLY A 251 -7.89 -23.20 -22.77
CA GLY A 251 -8.25 -23.52 -21.39
C GLY A 251 -7.28 -22.96 -20.36
N GLY A 252 -6.14 -22.44 -20.83
CA GLY A 252 -5.04 -21.95 -20.01
C GLY A 252 -5.35 -20.69 -19.22
N VAL A 253 -4.44 -20.39 -18.29
CA VAL A 253 -4.55 -19.29 -17.33
C VAL A 253 -3.26 -18.49 -17.31
N VAL A 254 -3.35 -17.19 -17.54
CA VAL A 254 -2.24 -16.25 -17.33
C VAL A 254 -2.31 -15.71 -15.90
N ILE A 255 -1.25 -15.85 -15.12
CA ILE A 255 -1.15 -15.23 -13.78
C ILE A 255 -0.21 -14.03 -13.89
N ALA A 256 -0.75 -12.82 -13.75
CA ALA A 256 0.03 -11.59 -13.74
C ALA A 256 0.44 -11.26 -12.30
N VAL A 257 1.74 -11.24 -11.99
CA VAL A 257 2.26 -10.90 -10.66
C VAL A 257 3.13 -9.66 -10.79
N GLY A 258 2.66 -8.50 -10.32
CA GLY A 258 3.41 -7.25 -10.45
C GLY A 258 2.58 -5.99 -10.19
N GLY A 259 3.12 -4.85 -10.61
CA GLY A 259 2.40 -3.57 -10.61
C GLY A 259 1.43 -3.40 -11.79
N GLY A 260 0.92 -2.18 -11.97
CA GLY A 260 -0.03 -1.85 -13.04
C GLY A 260 0.48 -2.19 -14.45
N VAL A 261 1.77 -1.96 -14.72
CA VAL A 261 2.40 -2.28 -16.01
C VAL A 261 2.30 -3.77 -16.36
N VAL A 262 2.64 -4.65 -15.41
CA VAL A 262 2.56 -6.10 -15.61
C VAL A 262 1.10 -6.52 -15.78
N GLY A 263 0.20 -5.98 -14.96
CA GLY A 263 -1.24 -6.25 -15.04
C GLY A 263 -1.83 -5.86 -16.39
N ASP A 264 -1.52 -4.66 -16.88
CA ASP A 264 -2.02 -4.14 -18.16
C ASP A 264 -1.53 -4.97 -19.34
N MET A 265 -0.22 -5.28 -19.39
CA MET A 265 0.35 -6.07 -20.48
C MET A 265 -0.13 -7.52 -20.46
N ALA A 266 -0.09 -8.18 -19.29
CA ALA A 266 -0.50 -9.57 -19.17
C ALA A 266 -2.01 -9.73 -19.40
N GLY A 267 -2.81 -8.79 -18.89
CA GLY A 267 -4.24 -8.75 -19.13
C GLY A 267 -4.58 -8.52 -20.60
N PHE A 268 -3.88 -7.61 -21.28
CA PHE A 268 -4.09 -7.37 -22.71
C PHE A 268 -3.63 -8.55 -23.56
N ALA A 269 -2.56 -9.23 -23.14
CA ALA A 269 -2.07 -10.43 -23.80
C ALA A 269 -3.09 -11.56 -23.65
N ALA A 270 -3.66 -11.71 -22.44
CA ALA A 270 -4.72 -12.67 -22.19
C ALA A 270 -6.00 -12.35 -22.98
N ALA A 271 -6.33 -11.06 -23.18
CA ALA A 271 -7.51 -10.64 -23.94
C ALA A 271 -7.43 -11.02 -25.42
N THR A 272 -6.23 -10.98 -26.00
CA THR A 272 -6.02 -11.09 -27.45
C THR A 272 -5.46 -12.46 -27.86
N PHE A 273 -4.70 -13.13 -26.98
CA PHE A 273 -4.20 -14.48 -27.23
C PHE A 273 -5.35 -15.46 -27.39
N MET A 274 -5.38 -16.17 -28.52
CA MET A 274 -6.48 -17.05 -28.93
C MET A 274 -7.89 -16.40 -28.87
N ARG A 275 -7.96 -15.06 -28.97
CA ARG A 275 -9.18 -14.24 -28.82
C ARG A 275 -9.78 -14.25 -27.41
N GLY A 276 -8.97 -14.53 -26.40
CA GLY A 276 -9.36 -14.48 -24.99
C GLY A 276 -9.03 -15.77 -24.27
N VAL A 277 -8.18 -15.66 -23.26
CA VAL A 277 -7.95 -16.69 -22.23
C VAL A 277 -8.22 -16.11 -20.85
N ARG A 278 -8.43 -16.99 -19.87
CA ARG A 278 -8.60 -16.57 -18.47
C ARG A 278 -7.29 -16.02 -17.94
N TRP A 279 -7.40 -15.08 -17.01
CA TRP A 279 -6.24 -14.57 -16.30
C TRP A 279 -6.55 -14.19 -14.86
N VAL A 280 -5.52 -14.18 -14.04
CA VAL A 280 -5.56 -13.83 -12.62
C VAL A 280 -4.59 -12.69 -12.40
N ASN A 281 -5.06 -11.62 -11.76
CA ASN A 281 -4.23 -10.47 -11.43
C ASN A 281 -3.77 -10.57 -9.97
N VAL A 282 -2.48 -10.44 -9.73
CA VAL A 282 -1.86 -10.53 -8.41
C VAL A 282 -1.06 -9.24 -8.19
N PRO A 283 -1.74 -8.12 -7.84
CA PRO A 283 -1.09 -6.84 -7.71
C PRO A 283 -0.10 -6.81 -6.54
N THR A 284 1.13 -6.34 -6.79
CA THR A 284 2.21 -6.25 -5.78
C THR A 284 2.56 -4.81 -5.37
N THR A 285 1.90 -3.82 -6.00
CA THR A 285 2.03 -2.39 -5.67
C THR A 285 0.75 -1.87 -5.06
N LEU A 286 0.83 -0.89 -4.14
CA LEU A 286 -0.37 -0.31 -3.53
C LEU A 286 -1.30 0.31 -4.60
N LEU A 287 -0.73 1.06 -5.55
CA LEU A 287 -1.47 1.62 -6.69
C LEU A 287 -2.27 0.55 -7.45
N ALA A 288 -1.65 -0.58 -7.78
CA ALA A 288 -2.34 -1.66 -8.47
C ALA A 288 -3.42 -2.31 -7.61
N MET A 289 -3.20 -2.48 -6.30
CA MET A 289 -4.18 -3.09 -5.39
C MET A 289 -5.46 -2.27 -5.27
N VAL A 290 -5.36 -0.94 -5.18
CA VAL A 290 -6.52 -0.07 -4.95
C VAL A 290 -7.11 0.53 -6.22
N ASP A 291 -6.36 0.54 -7.32
CA ASP A 291 -6.79 1.20 -8.57
C ASP A 291 -6.62 0.30 -9.80
N ALA A 292 -5.41 0.12 -10.32
CA ALA A 292 -5.20 -0.41 -11.68
C ALA A 292 -5.80 -1.83 -11.91
N SER A 293 -5.82 -2.68 -10.89
CA SER A 293 -6.26 -4.09 -11.03
C SER A 293 -7.78 -4.29 -11.14
N LEU A 294 -8.59 -3.28 -10.82
CA LEU A 294 -10.03 -3.46 -10.55
C LEU A 294 -10.94 -3.17 -11.75
N GLY A 295 -10.45 -2.39 -12.72
CA GLY A 295 -11.30 -1.81 -13.77
C GLY A 295 -11.45 -2.66 -15.04
N GLY A 296 -10.70 -3.76 -15.16
CA GLY A 296 -10.61 -4.56 -16.38
C GLY A 296 -10.00 -3.84 -17.59
N LYS A 297 -9.47 -2.62 -17.41
CA LYS A 297 -8.73 -1.91 -18.44
C LYS A 297 -7.34 -2.53 -18.54
N THR A 298 -6.97 -2.94 -19.75
CA THR A 298 -5.68 -3.55 -20.04
C THR A 298 -5.15 -2.93 -21.33
N GLY A 299 -3.83 -2.81 -21.49
CA GLY A 299 -3.30 -2.22 -22.70
C GLY A 299 -1.81 -1.93 -22.67
N VAL A 300 -1.38 -1.24 -23.72
CA VAL A 300 -0.02 -0.79 -23.93
C VAL A 300 0.02 0.64 -24.44
N ASP A 301 1.20 1.24 -24.32
CA ASP A 301 1.48 2.57 -24.78
C ASP A 301 1.92 2.57 -26.24
N LEU A 302 1.72 3.70 -26.90
CA LEU A 302 2.32 4.02 -28.19
C LEU A 302 3.24 5.23 -28.02
N PRO A 303 4.17 5.50 -28.97
CA PRO A 303 4.99 6.71 -28.93
C PRO A 303 4.17 8.02 -28.85
N GLN A 304 2.91 7.98 -29.27
CA GLN A 304 1.98 9.11 -29.25
C GLN A 304 1.29 9.31 -27.90
N GLY A 305 1.31 8.33 -26.98
CA GLY A 305 0.66 8.45 -25.68
C GLY A 305 0.44 7.12 -24.95
N LYS A 306 0.15 7.24 -23.65
CA LYS A 306 -0.12 6.11 -22.76
C LYS A 306 -1.48 5.45 -23.04
N ASN A 307 -1.56 4.13 -22.86
CA ASN A 307 -2.80 3.34 -22.89
C ASN A 307 -3.67 3.50 -24.15
N LEU A 308 -3.08 3.88 -25.29
CA LEU A 308 -3.83 4.15 -26.53
C LEU A 308 -4.32 2.88 -27.23
N VAL A 309 -3.70 1.72 -26.94
CA VAL A 309 -4.10 0.42 -27.50
C VAL A 309 -4.37 -0.55 -26.36
N GLY A 310 -5.56 -1.14 -26.32
CA GLY A 310 -5.94 -2.01 -25.21
C GLY A 310 -7.29 -2.69 -25.39
N ALA A 311 -7.74 -3.33 -24.33
CA ALA A 311 -9.03 -4.01 -24.24
C ALA A 311 -9.64 -3.86 -22.85
N PHE A 312 -10.98 -3.85 -22.79
CA PHE A 312 -11.72 -4.12 -21.56
C PHE A 312 -11.83 -5.64 -21.39
N HIS A 313 -10.95 -6.21 -20.57
CA HIS A 313 -10.87 -7.64 -20.29
C HIS A 313 -10.68 -7.86 -18.78
N PRO A 314 -11.76 -8.00 -18.01
CA PRO A 314 -11.65 -8.18 -16.56
C PRO A 314 -10.88 -9.48 -16.23
N PRO A 315 -10.07 -9.48 -15.16
CA PRO A 315 -9.47 -10.71 -14.65
C PRO A 315 -10.56 -11.66 -14.18
N SER A 316 -10.29 -12.97 -14.22
CA SER A 316 -11.19 -13.95 -13.59
C SER A 316 -11.09 -13.92 -12.06
N LEU A 317 -9.98 -13.41 -11.52
CA LEU A 317 -9.71 -13.27 -10.09
C LEU A 317 -8.63 -12.19 -9.87
N VAL A 318 -8.81 -11.35 -8.86
CA VAL A 318 -7.75 -10.49 -8.30
C VAL A 318 -7.34 -11.03 -6.93
N VAL A 319 -6.05 -11.21 -6.69
CA VAL A 319 -5.51 -11.67 -5.39
C VAL A 319 -4.56 -10.63 -4.83
N SER A 320 -5.04 -9.83 -3.89
CA SER A 320 -4.30 -8.73 -3.27
C SER A 320 -3.73 -9.16 -1.92
N ASP A 321 -2.41 -9.33 -1.83
CA ASP A 321 -1.70 -9.66 -0.59
C ASP A 321 -0.87 -8.45 -0.10
N PRO A 322 -1.31 -7.73 0.94
CA PRO A 322 -0.60 -6.54 1.41
C PRO A 322 0.83 -6.80 1.89
N LEU A 323 1.23 -8.06 2.15
CA LEU A 323 2.63 -8.38 2.46
C LEU A 323 3.60 -8.01 1.35
N ALA A 324 3.15 -7.99 0.09
CA ALA A 324 3.98 -7.56 -1.04
C ALA A 324 4.50 -6.13 -0.84
N LEU A 325 3.73 -5.28 -0.15
CA LEU A 325 4.07 -3.89 0.13
C LEU A 325 5.28 -3.75 1.07
N ASN A 326 5.59 -4.76 1.89
CA ASN A 326 6.75 -4.74 2.79
C ASN A 326 8.08 -4.67 2.01
N THR A 327 8.08 -5.09 0.74
CA THR A 327 9.25 -5.05 -0.14
C THR A 327 9.17 -3.97 -1.22
N LEU A 328 8.03 -3.29 -1.35
CA LEU A 328 7.83 -2.25 -2.36
C LEU A 328 8.68 -1.02 -2.00
N PRO A 329 9.43 -0.41 -2.93
CA PRO A 329 10.20 0.80 -2.63
C PRO A 329 9.34 1.92 -2.03
N HIS A 330 9.89 2.68 -1.09
CA HIS A 330 9.15 3.73 -0.36
C HIS A 330 8.42 4.71 -1.29
N GLY A 331 9.10 5.22 -2.33
CA GLY A 331 8.48 6.13 -3.31
C GLY A 331 7.28 5.53 -4.06
N GLU A 332 7.31 4.23 -4.36
CA GLU A 332 6.17 3.54 -5.01
C GLU A 332 5.00 3.33 -4.05
N ARG A 333 5.29 3.08 -2.76
CA ARG A 333 4.26 3.04 -1.71
C ARG A 333 3.58 4.39 -1.54
N VAL A 334 4.38 5.46 -1.39
CA VAL A 334 3.89 6.84 -1.26
C VAL A 334 3.05 7.22 -2.49
N SER A 335 3.53 6.91 -3.70
CA SER A 335 2.77 7.12 -4.93
C SER A 335 1.40 6.41 -4.89
N GLY A 336 1.33 5.16 -4.41
CA GLY A 336 0.06 4.45 -4.26
C GLY A 336 -0.90 5.07 -3.22
N MET A 337 -0.36 5.71 -2.17
CA MET A 337 -1.17 6.36 -1.13
C MET A 337 -2.01 7.52 -1.68
N ALA A 338 -1.57 8.15 -2.78
CA ALA A 338 -2.34 9.20 -3.44
C ALA A 338 -3.74 8.72 -3.83
N GLU A 339 -3.85 7.49 -4.35
CA GLU A 339 -5.15 6.91 -4.74
C GLU A 339 -6.01 6.49 -3.55
N VAL A 340 -5.38 6.04 -2.46
CA VAL A 340 -6.09 5.73 -1.20
C VAL A 340 -6.73 7.00 -0.63
N ILE A 341 -5.97 8.10 -0.58
CA ILE A 341 -6.47 9.41 -0.15
C ILE A 341 -7.56 9.90 -1.11
N LYS A 342 -7.33 9.79 -2.42
CA LYS A 342 -8.31 10.16 -3.45
C LYS A 342 -9.65 9.45 -3.23
N HIS A 343 -9.65 8.15 -2.96
CA HIS A 343 -10.88 7.40 -2.69
C HIS A 343 -11.61 7.89 -1.42
N GLY A 344 -10.87 8.26 -0.37
CA GLY A 344 -11.45 8.91 0.80
C GLY A 344 -12.15 10.23 0.45
N VAL A 345 -11.51 11.08 -0.36
CA VAL A 345 -12.10 12.35 -0.83
C VAL A 345 -13.32 12.12 -1.73
N ILE A 346 -13.29 11.10 -2.60
CA ILE A 346 -14.36 10.83 -3.56
C ILE A 346 -15.62 10.30 -2.89
N GLY A 347 -15.50 9.34 -1.95
CA GLY A 347 -16.67 8.56 -1.52
C GLY A 347 -16.58 7.86 -0.18
N ASP A 348 -15.54 8.08 0.63
CA ASP A 348 -15.44 7.50 1.98
C ASP A 348 -14.77 8.47 2.97
N ALA A 349 -15.59 9.33 3.59
CA ALA A 349 -15.10 10.29 4.57
C ALA A 349 -14.49 9.61 5.82
N ALA A 350 -14.98 8.43 6.21
CA ALA A 350 -14.45 7.71 7.35
C ALA A 350 -13.03 7.16 7.05
N LEU A 351 -12.80 6.64 5.85
CA LEU A 351 -11.44 6.31 5.38
C LEU A 351 -10.54 7.53 5.47
N PHE A 352 -10.99 8.69 4.96
CA PHE A 352 -10.20 9.92 4.99
C PHE A 352 -9.82 10.36 6.42
N GLU A 353 -10.78 10.35 7.35
CA GLU A 353 -10.56 10.70 8.76
C GLU A 353 -9.54 9.76 9.45
N VAL A 354 -9.62 8.46 9.15
CA VAL A 354 -8.64 7.48 9.65
C VAL A 354 -7.24 7.76 9.07
N LEU A 355 -7.14 8.11 7.78
CA LEU A 355 -5.86 8.48 7.17
C LEU A 355 -5.28 9.76 7.78
N GLU A 356 -6.10 10.79 8.04
CA GLU A 356 -5.63 12.04 8.66
C GLU A 356 -4.98 11.83 10.04
N THR A 357 -5.47 10.86 10.79
CA THR A 357 -4.96 10.52 12.13
C THR A 357 -3.78 9.54 12.08
N SER A 358 -3.74 8.66 11.07
CA SER A 358 -2.69 7.64 10.92
C SER A 358 -1.43 8.16 10.23
N LEU A 359 -1.56 9.18 9.37
CA LEU A 359 -0.43 9.78 8.66
C LEU A 359 0.33 10.75 9.56
N THR A 360 1.48 10.33 10.09
CA THR A 360 2.36 11.18 10.90
C THR A 360 3.53 11.68 10.06
N ARG A 361 3.76 13.01 10.06
CA ARG A 361 5.00 13.61 9.57
C ARG A 361 5.98 13.69 10.73
N SER A 362 7.19 13.19 10.55
CA SER A 362 8.30 13.53 11.45
C SER A 362 8.71 14.98 11.15
N ASP A 363 8.37 15.92 12.03
CA ASP A 363 8.68 17.35 11.86
C ASP A 363 10.16 17.71 12.11
N ASP A 364 11.04 16.72 12.31
CA ASP A 364 12.46 16.95 12.51
C ASP A 364 13.22 17.02 11.18
N PHE A 365 13.36 18.24 10.65
CA PHE A 365 14.15 18.56 9.47
C PHE A 365 15.68 18.45 9.69
N SER A 366 16.15 18.20 10.92
CA SER A 366 17.58 18.32 11.26
C SER A 366 18.40 17.03 11.05
N HIS A 367 17.74 15.88 10.88
CA HIS A 367 18.42 14.61 10.63
C HIS A 367 18.15 14.09 9.22
N ARG A 368 19.11 14.34 8.32
CA ARG A 368 19.22 13.61 7.05
C ARG A 368 19.29 12.10 7.33
N ALA A 369 18.40 11.36 6.68
CA ALA A 369 18.29 9.90 6.58
C ALA A 369 17.71 9.16 7.81
N THR A 370 16.38 9.02 7.88
CA THR A 370 15.65 7.76 7.65
C THR A 370 14.16 7.97 7.92
N GLU A 371 13.40 7.97 6.83
CA GLU A 371 11.96 7.75 6.66
C GLU A 371 11.28 7.03 7.83
N VAL A 372 10.32 7.68 8.50
CA VAL A 372 9.19 6.95 9.08
C VAL A 372 7.93 7.84 9.14
N ALA A 373 7.39 8.20 7.98
CA ALA A 373 5.96 8.40 7.85
C ALA A 373 5.32 7.03 7.61
N THR A 374 4.14 6.80 8.16
CA THR A 374 3.38 5.55 8.00
C THR A 374 3.07 5.35 6.51
N THR A 375 3.67 4.33 5.85
CA THR A 375 3.54 4.19 4.38
C THR A 375 2.74 2.98 3.89
N ASN A 376 2.48 1.99 4.75
CA ASN A 376 1.59 0.88 4.40
C ASN A 376 0.22 1.11 5.03
N PRO A 377 -0.85 1.21 4.23
CA PRO A 377 -2.20 1.19 4.78
C PRO A 377 -2.52 -0.19 5.36
N SER A 378 -3.39 -0.22 6.38
CA SER A 378 -3.94 -1.47 6.92
C SER A 378 -4.75 -2.21 5.87
N VAL A 379 -4.99 -3.51 6.07
CA VAL A 379 -5.85 -4.29 5.17
C VAL A 379 -7.28 -3.70 5.10
N GLN A 380 -7.74 -3.07 6.19
CA GLN A 380 -9.04 -2.39 6.22
C GLN A 380 -9.05 -1.13 5.36
N GLN A 381 -8.01 -0.30 5.44
CA GLN A 381 -7.90 0.90 4.62
C GLN A 381 -7.81 0.54 3.13
N ILE A 382 -7.09 -0.52 2.78
CA ILE A 382 -7.04 -1.05 1.41
C ILE A 382 -8.43 -1.52 0.96
N GLN A 383 -9.16 -2.28 1.80
CA GLN A 383 -10.53 -2.70 1.50
C GLN A 383 -11.45 -1.50 1.21
N GLN A 384 -11.46 -0.51 2.10
CA GLN A 384 -12.32 0.68 1.94
C GLN A 384 -12.02 1.42 0.64
N ALA A 385 -10.73 1.58 0.30
CA ALA A 385 -10.32 2.19 -0.96
C ALA A 385 -10.81 1.38 -2.17
N ILE A 386 -10.69 0.04 -2.13
CA ILE A 386 -11.22 -0.84 -3.18
C ILE A 386 -12.74 -0.68 -3.31
N GLU A 387 -13.48 -0.68 -2.20
CA GLU A 387 -14.94 -0.57 -2.19
C GLU A 387 -15.45 0.73 -2.80
N VAL A 388 -14.76 1.86 -2.59
CA VAL A 388 -15.09 3.13 -3.27
C VAL A 388 -15.05 2.95 -4.78
N LYS A 389 -13.97 2.34 -5.30
CA LYS A 389 -13.84 2.13 -6.75
C LYS A 389 -14.86 1.11 -7.28
N ILE A 390 -15.13 0.02 -6.55
CA ILE A 390 -16.17 -0.95 -6.92
C ILE A 390 -17.52 -0.25 -7.09
N LYS A 391 -17.97 0.51 -6.07
CA LYS A 391 -19.25 1.22 -6.11
C LYS A 391 -19.38 2.14 -7.33
N ILE A 392 -18.30 2.85 -7.68
CA ILE A 392 -18.29 3.76 -8.82
C ILE A 392 -18.27 3.02 -10.16
N VAL A 393 -17.49 1.94 -10.28
CA VAL A 393 -17.43 1.10 -11.49
C VAL A 393 -18.75 0.38 -11.73
N GLU A 394 -19.40 -0.13 -10.69
CA GLU A 394 -20.72 -0.77 -10.80
C GLU A 394 -21.81 0.22 -11.24
N ALA A 395 -21.76 1.46 -10.76
CA ALA A 395 -22.71 2.50 -11.13
C ALA A 395 -22.53 3.01 -12.57
N ASP A 396 -21.29 3.03 -13.09
CA ASP A 396 -20.97 3.48 -14.45
C ASP A 396 -19.83 2.66 -15.09
N PRO A 397 -20.12 1.45 -15.60
CA PRO A 397 -19.10 0.49 -16.06
C PRO A 397 -18.34 0.94 -17.31
N PHE A 398 -18.91 1.86 -18.09
CA PHE A 398 -18.40 2.28 -19.40
C PHE A 398 -18.00 3.77 -19.46
N GLU A 399 -17.86 4.43 -18.30
CA GLU A 399 -17.33 5.79 -18.18
C GLU A 399 -18.13 6.87 -18.90
N LYS A 400 -19.45 6.82 -18.79
CA LYS A 400 -20.35 7.79 -19.44
C LYS A 400 -20.87 8.89 -18.52
N GLY A 401 -20.57 8.83 -17.22
CA GLY A 401 -21.06 9.78 -16.23
C GLY A 401 -20.28 9.71 -14.92
N GLN A 402 -20.88 9.11 -13.89
CA GLN A 402 -20.38 9.15 -12.51
C GLN A 402 -18.93 8.63 -12.37
N ARG A 403 -18.47 7.70 -13.20
CA ARG A 403 -17.09 7.18 -13.10
C ARG A 403 -16.03 8.24 -13.38
N ALA A 404 -16.42 9.36 -13.98
CA ALA A 404 -15.55 10.53 -14.11
C ALA A 404 -15.11 11.11 -12.75
N THR A 405 -15.78 10.83 -11.62
CA THR A 405 -15.31 11.24 -10.29
C THR A 405 -13.96 10.62 -9.91
N LEU A 406 -13.62 9.43 -10.45
CA LEU A 406 -12.31 8.80 -10.26
C LEU A 406 -11.16 9.61 -10.87
N ASN A 407 -11.47 10.57 -11.76
CA ASN A 407 -10.51 11.48 -12.37
C ASN A 407 -10.20 12.70 -11.49
N LEU A 408 -10.65 12.74 -10.23
CA LEU A 408 -10.19 13.74 -9.26
C LEU A 408 -8.66 13.71 -9.21
N GLY A 409 -8.04 14.88 -9.37
CA GLY A 409 -6.61 15.10 -9.47
C GLY A 409 -5.96 14.67 -10.78
N HIS A 410 -6.65 13.93 -11.65
CA HIS A 410 -6.05 13.40 -12.87
C HIS A 410 -6.03 14.42 -14.01
N THR A 411 -6.95 15.39 -14.03
CA THR A 411 -7.01 16.36 -15.14
C THR A 411 -5.80 17.27 -15.11
N VAL A 412 -5.50 17.86 -13.95
CA VAL A 412 -4.24 18.61 -13.76
C VAL A 412 -3.05 17.66 -13.64
N GLY A 413 -3.21 16.54 -12.93
CA GLY A 413 -2.13 15.59 -12.67
C GLY A 413 -1.51 15.01 -13.94
N HIS A 414 -2.29 14.58 -14.93
CA HIS A 414 -1.73 14.12 -16.21
C HIS A 414 -0.98 15.23 -16.95
N GLY A 415 -1.43 16.49 -16.84
CA GLY A 415 -0.71 17.64 -17.37
C GLY A 415 0.66 17.82 -16.70
N VAL A 416 0.71 17.70 -15.37
CA VAL A 416 1.95 17.76 -14.57
C VAL A 416 2.88 16.59 -14.90
N GLU A 417 2.34 15.37 -14.97
CA GLU A 417 3.10 14.16 -15.29
C GLU A 417 3.81 14.30 -16.64
N ALA A 418 3.06 14.67 -17.68
CA ALA A 418 3.59 14.85 -19.02
C ALA A 418 4.53 16.07 -19.13
N ALA A 419 4.22 17.21 -18.49
CA ALA A 419 5.08 18.39 -18.49
C ALA A 419 6.40 18.17 -17.75
N SER A 420 6.43 17.26 -16.76
CA SER A 420 7.66 16.82 -16.10
C SER A 420 8.54 15.92 -16.98
N GLY A 421 8.04 15.47 -18.14
CA GLY A 421 8.71 14.45 -18.94
C GLY A 421 8.67 13.07 -18.28
N TYR A 422 7.61 12.79 -17.51
CA TYR A 422 7.42 11.54 -16.76
C TYR A 422 8.51 11.25 -15.72
N THR A 423 9.16 12.29 -15.19
CA THR A 423 10.10 12.14 -14.06
C THR A 423 9.39 12.02 -12.72
N LEU A 424 8.18 12.58 -12.61
CA LEU A 424 7.31 12.38 -11.45
C LEU A 424 6.57 11.04 -11.58
N ARG A 425 6.40 10.35 -10.45
CA ARG A 425 5.54 9.17 -10.38
C ARG A 425 4.07 9.56 -10.57
N HIS A 426 3.24 8.62 -11.03
CA HIS A 426 1.80 8.83 -11.22
C HIS A 426 1.13 9.44 -9.98
N GLY A 427 1.37 8.87 -8.79
CA GLY A 427 0.75 9.35 -7.55
C GLY A 427 1.23 10.72 -7.11
N GLU A 428 2.49 11.08 -7.39
CA GLU A 428 3.04 12.42 -7.13
C GLU A 428 2.38 13.47 -8.03
N ALA A 429 2.17 13.13 -9.30
CA ALA A 429 1.44 14.00 -10.23
C ALA A 429 -0.05 14.12 -9.85
N VAL A 430 -0.70 13.02 -9.50
CA VAL A 430 -2.11 13.01 -9.05
C VAL A 430 -2.28 13.79 -7.75
N SER A 431 -1.34 13.75 -6.80
CA SER A 431 -1.43 14.53 -5.56
C SER A 431 -1.33 16.04 -5.79
N ILE A 432 -0.43 16.49 -6.68
CA ILE A 432 -0.36 17.89 -7.12
C ILE A 432 -1.67 18.29 -7.80
N GLY A 433 -2.18 17.42 -8.68
CA GLY A 433 -3.45 17.65 -9.36
C GLY A 433 -4.63 17.73 -8.39
N MET A 434 -4.70 16.88 -7.37
CA MET A 434 -5.74 16.93 -6.34
C MET A 434 -5.70 18.25 -5.56
N ALA A 435 -4.50 18.70 -5.18
CA ALA A 435 -4.34 19.99 -4.50
C ALA A 435 -4.83 21.17 -5.37
N ALA A 436 -4.46 21.16 -6.66
CA ALA A 436 -4.92 22.15 -7.64
C ALA A 436 -6.44 22.11 -7.83
N GLU A 437 -7.02 20.93 -7.98
CA GLU A 437 -8.46 20.75 -8.20
C GLU A 437 -9.29 21.09 -6.94
N CYS A 438 -8.76 20.86 -5.73
CA CYS A 438 -9.32 21.40 -4.49
C CYS A 438 -9.35 22.94 -4.49
N GLN A 439 -8.28 23.60 -4.92
CA GLN A 439 -8.27 25.07 -5.01
C GLN A 439 -9.28 25.58 -6.05
N LEU A 440 -9.41 24.90 -7.20
CA LEU A 440 -10.45 25.23 -8.18
C LEU A 440 -11.85 25.11 -7.59
N ALA A 441 -12.13 24.04 -6.85
CA ALA A 441 -13.41 23.86 -6.18
C ALA A 441 -13.74 25.01 -5.21
N VAL A 442 -12.76 25.46 -4.42
CA VAL A 442 -12.93 26.58 -3.50
C VAL A 442 -13.21 27.88 -4.24
N ARG A 443 -12.43 28.20 -5.28
CA ARG A 443 -12.61 29.44 -6.06
C ARG A 443 -13.93 29.47 -6.84
N LEU A 444 -14.50 28.32 -7.16
CA LEU A 444 -15.83 28.18 -7.77
C LEU A 444 -16.97 28.17 -6.74
N GLY A 445 -16.68 28.24 -5.44
CA GLY A 445 -17.69 28.14 -4.39
C GLY A 445 -18.33 26.75 -4.23
N LEU A 446 -17.71 25.70 -4.79
CA LEU A 446 -18.18 24.32 -4.67
C LEU A 446 -17.77 23.67 -3.35
N ALA A 447 -16.62 24.07 -2.80
CA ALA A 447 -16.08 23.57 -1.55
C ALA A 447 -15.62 24.70 -0.62
N GLU A 448 -15.61 24.44 0.67
CA GLU A 448 -15.03 25.33 1.67
C GLU A 448 -13.49 25.22 1.69
N GLY A 449 -12.80 26.30 2.05
CA GLY A 449 -11.32 26.31 2.17
C GLY A 449 -10.77 25.20 3.07
N VAL A 450 -11.48 24.89 4.16
CA VAL A 450 -11.10 23.80 5.08
C VAL A 450 -11.03 22.43 4.40
N THR A 451 -11.83 22.19 3.34
CA THR A 451 -11.76 20.94 2.57
C THR A 451 -10.44 20.85 1.82
N ALA A 452 -10.03 21.93 1.13
CA ALA A 452 -8.77 21.98 0.43
C ALA A 452 -7.57 21.86 1.38
N ASP A 453 -7.63 22.51 2.53
CA ASP A 453 -6.57 22.45 3.55
C ASP A 453 -6.39 21.03 4.10
N ARG A 454 -7.50 20.36 4.45
CA ARG A 454 -7.46 18.97 4.95
C ARG A 454 -6.87 18.01 3.93
N VAL A 455 -7.31 18.08 2.67
CA VAL A 455 -6.78 17.22 1.59
C VAL A 455 -5.29 17.49 1.36
N THR A 456 -4.89 18.75 1.27
CA THR A 456 -3.49 19.13 1.07
C THR A 456 -2.61 18.67 2.23
N GLN A 457 -3.08 18.81 3.47
CA GLN A 457 -2.37 18.36 4.66
C GLN A 457 -2.25 16.83 4.71
N ALA A 458 -3.30 16.08 4.36
CA ALA A 458 -3.25 14.62 4.28
C ALA A 458 -2.21 14.15 3.26
N LEU A 459 -2.19 14.75 2.06
CA LEU A 459 -1.19 14.45 1.03
C LEU A 459 0.24 14.74 1.53
N ALA A 460 0.46 15.93 2.11
CA ALA A 460 1.77 16.30 2.63
C ALA A 460 2.23 15.39 3.79
N ARG A 461 1.31 14.95 4.67
CA ARG A 461 1.62 13.99 5.75
C ARG A 461 1.94 12.60 5.22
N ALA A 462 1.38 12.21 4.07
CA ALA A 462 1.76 10.98 3.36
C ALA A 462 3.09 11.08 2.61
N GLY A 463 3.76 12.24 2.62
CA GLY A 463 5.01 12.47 1.89
C GLY A 463 4.81 12.74 0.40
N LEU A 464 3.59 13.07 -0.02
CA LEU A 464 3.27 13.41 -1.41
C LEU A 464 3.45 14.91 -1.67
N PRO A 465 3.95 15.31 -2.87
CA PRO A 465 4.00 16.71 -3.25
C PRO A 465 2.60 17.28 -3.51
N THR A 466 2.40 18.54 -3.17
CA THR A 466 1.16 19.28 -3.44
C THR A 466 1.40 20.48 -4.37
N THR A 467 2.67 20.74 -4.71
CA THR A 467 3.13 21.74 -5.68
C THR A 467 4.23 21.14 -6.57
N CYS A 468 4.51 21.78 -7.69
CA CYS A 468 5.54 21.43 -8.67
C CYS A 468 6.40 22.66 -9.04
N PRO A 469 7.20 23.19 -8.10
CA PRO A 469 8.00 24.37 -8.35
C PRO A 469 8.96 24.13 -9.54
N GLY A 470 8.98 25.08 -10.47
CA GLY A 470 9.87 25.05 -11.64
C GLY A 470 9.33 24.35 -12.89
N LEU A 471 8.14 23.74 -12.85
CA LEU A 471 7.44 23.35 -14.08
C LEU A 471 6.75 24.56 -14.70
N ASP A 472 6.81 24.69 -16.02
CA ASP A 472 6.16 25.79 -16.75
C ASP A 472 4.62 25.58 -16.79
N PRO A 473 3.81 26.49 -16.20
CA PRO A 473 2.35 26.40 -16.21
C PRO A 473 1.76 26.28 -17.63
N ALA A 474 2.39 26.93 -18.62
CA ALA A 474 1.93 26.86 -20.01
C ALA A 474 2.11 25.46 -20.59
N ARG A 475 3.21 24.78 -20.27
CA ARG A 475 3.45 23.38 -20.67
C ARG A 475 2.50 22.41 -19.99
N ILE A 476 2.22 22.61 -18.70
CA ILE A 476 1.21 21.81 -17.98
C ILE A 476 -0.13 21.95 -18.71
N ARG A 477 -0.55 23.19 -18.99
CA ARG A 477 -1.82 23.46 -19.68
C ARG A 477 -1.90 22.85 -21.08
N GLU A 478 -0.82 22.91 -21.84
CA GLU A 478 -0.73 22.30 -23.18
C GLU A 478 -0.87 20.78 -23.09
N ALA A 479 -0.19 20.15 -22.14
CA ALA A 479 -0.21 18.71 -21.94
C ALA A 479 -1.60 18.18 -21.53
N MET A 480 -2.40 18.97 -20.80
CA MET A 480 -3.80 18.64 -20.45
C MET A 480 -4.71 18.46 -21.68
N ASN A 481 -4.33 18.99 -22.86
CA ASN A 481 -5.14 18.91 -24.08
C ASN A 481 -4.87 17.66 -24.94
N SER A 482 -3.87 16.85 -24.58
CA SER A 482 -3.44 15.69 -25.37
C SER A 482 -4.56 14.67 -25.63
N ASP A 483 -5.59 14.64 -24.78
CA ASP A 483 -6.71 13.70 -24.86
C ASP A 483 -7.97 14.28 -25.57
N LYS A 484 -8.06 15.61 -25.77
CA LYS A 484 -9.35 16.28 -26.11
C LYS A 484 -9.30 17.31 -27.23
N LYS A 485 -8.22 17.37 -28.03
CA LYS A 485 -8.12 18.29 -29.21
C LYS A 485 -9.28 18.18 -30.21
N LYS A 486 -10.12 17.12 -30.16
CA LYS A 486 -11.19 16.85 -31.13
C LYS A 486 -12.57 17.44 -30.82
N ALA A 487 -12.82 18.03 -29.64
CA ALA A 487 -14.20 18.35 -29.22
C ALA A 487 -14.55 19.85 -29.08
N GLY A 488 -13.61 20.79 -29.30
CA GLY A 488 -13.89 22.23 -29.25
C GLY A 488 -14.50 22.77 -27.93
N GLY A 489 -14.57 21.93 -26.88
CA GLY A 489 -15.27 22.20 -25.64
C GLY A 489 -14.32 22.52 -24.48
N ARG A 490 -14.84 23.20 -23.46
CA ARG A 490 -14.14 23.48 -22.20
C ARG A 490 -13.73 22.19 -21.51
N LEU A 491 -12.61 22.23 -20.78
CA LEU A 491 -12.18 21.11 -19.95
C LEU A 491 -13.21 20.86 -18.85
N LYS A 492 -13.53 19.57 -18.66
CA LYS A 492 -14.44 19.10 -17.62
C LYS A 492 -13.65 18.40 -16.54
N PHE A 493 -13.89 18.80 -15.30
CA PHE A 493 -13.17 18.35 -14.11
C PHE A 493 -14.07 17.53 -13.18
N ALA A 494 -13.41 16.73 -12.34
CA ALA A 494 -13.99 16.17 -11.13
C ALA A 494 -13.49 17.01 -9.95
N LEU A 495 -14.39 17.74 -9.29
CA LEU A 495 -14.04 18.69 -8.22
C LEU A 495 -14.72 18.29 -6.91
N PRO A 496 -14.01 18.29 -5.77
CA PRO A 496 -14.62 17.98 -4.49
C PRO A 496 -15.63 19.05 -4.10
N LYS A 497 -16.73 18.66 -3.46
CA LYS A 497 -17.64 19.59 -2.76
C LYS A 497 -17.34 19.60 -1.26
N ARG A 498 -17.09 18.41 -0.73
CA ARG A 498 -16.64 18.11 0.64
C ARG A 498 -15.96 16.74 0.60
N ILE A 499 -15.23 16.39 1.65
CA ILE A 499 -14.67 15.04 1.76
C ILE A 499 -15.81 14.00 1.74
N GLY A 500 -15.68 12.98 0.88
CA GLY A 500 -16.69 11.97 0.62
C GLY A 500 -17.71 12.34 -0.47
N GLU A 501 -17.59 13.51 -1.13
CA GLU A 501 -18.48 13.91 -2.21
C GLU A 501 -17.78 14.75 -3.29
N VAL A 502 -17.79 14.26 -4.53
CA VAL A 502 -17.17 14.90 -5.70
C VAL A 502 -18.21 15.19 -6.79
N ALA A 503 -18.20 16.40 -7.33
CA ALA A 503 -18.92 16.77 -8.55
C ALA A 503 -18.09 16.35 -9.77
N TRP A 504 -18.73 15.93 -10.86
CA TRP A 504 -18.07 15.62 -12.13
C TRP A 504 -18.69 16.42 -13.27
N GLY A 505 -17.93 16.58 -14.36
CA GLY A 505 -18.38 17.35 -15.51
C GLY A 505 -18.34 18.86 -15.32
N VAL A 506 -17.62 19.36 -14.30
CA VAL A 506 -17.55 20.78 -13.98
C VAL A 506 -16.68 21.50 -15.00
N GLU A 507 -17.21 22.52 -15.65
CA GLU A 507 -16.45 23.38 -16.55
C GLU A 507 -15.72 24.47 -15.75
N VAL A 508 -14.46 24.69 -16.07
CA VAL A 508 -13.59 25.67 -15.41
C VAL A 508 -13.19 26.74 -16.42
N ASP A 509 -13.26 28.01 -16.02
CA ASP A 509 -12.79 29.12 -16.83
C ASP A 509 -11.26 29.08 -17.02
N GLU A 510 -10.79 29.43 -18.22
CA GLU A 510 -9.38 29.34 -18.58
C GLU A 510 -8.51 30.30 -17.76
N ALA A 511 -9.01 31.48 -17.39
CA ALA A 511 -8.26 32.40 -16.54
C ALA A 511 -8.07 31.81 -15.14
N LEU A 512 -9.14 31.24 -14.57
CA LEU A 512 -9.09 30.59 -13.26
C LEU A 512 -8.13 29.41 -13.25
N LEU A 513 -8.16 28.57 -14.29
CA LEU A 513 -7.24 27.45 -14.44
C LEU A 513 -5.79 27.92 -14.49
N ARG A 514 -5.47 28.95 -15.30
CA ARG A 514 -4.10 29.49 -15.39
C ARG A 514 -3.60 30.01 -14.04
N ASP A 515 -4.44 30.69 -13.27
CA ASP A 515 -4.05 31.20 -11.96
C ASP A 515 -3.71 30.08 -10.97
N VAL A 516 -4.47 28.97 -10.99
CA VAL A 516 -4.17 27.80 -10.16
C VAL A 516 -2.92 27.07 -10.65
N LEU A 517 -2.75 26.88 -11.95
CA LEU A 517 -1.54 26.27 -12.52
C LEU A 517 -0.28 27.07 -12.19
N LYS A 518 -0.38 28.40 -12.16
CA LYS A 518 0.70 29.26 -11.70
C LYS A 518 0.97 29.06 -10.19
N ALA A 519 -0.08 29.05 -9.37
CA ALA A 519 0.07 28.90 -7.91
C ALA A 519 0.70 27.57 -7.47
N ILE A 520 0.55 26.49 -8.23
CA ILE A 520 1.23 25.22 -7.94
C ILE A 520 2.66 25.15 -8.49
N ALA A 521 3.04 26.05 -9.41
CA ALA A 521 4.34 26.07 -10.07
C ALA A 521 5.31 27.13 -9.52
N ASP A 522 4.77 28.15 -8.86
CA ASP A 522 5.49 29.10 -8.00
C ASP A 522 5.86 28.43 -6.67
#